data_AF-A0A927SHT6-F1
#
_entry.id   AF-A0A927SHT6-F1
#
_cell.length_a   1.000
_cell.length_b   1.000
_cell.length_c   1.000
_cell.angle_alpha   90.00
_cell.angle_beta   90.00
_cell.angle_gamma   90.00
#
_symmetry.space_group_name_H-M   'P 1'
#
loop_
_entity.id
_entity.type
_entity.pdbx_description
1 polymer ?
#
loop_
_entity_poly.entity_id
_entity_poly.type
_entity_poly.pdbx_seq_one_letter_code
_entity_poly.pdbx_strand_id
1 'polypeptide(L)'
;MKQNGRGNALLVELLIVVLFFMLAATTLMEIFGAAKQNSSRAGACSTAIMQAQNMVEQLYAADDMQAGLAALGFTQDEETWRMDCDGYELTVVCADEQTAAGTLRRAEITARYGGEKLFTLPATRYIPGEVSP
;
A
#
# COMPACT_ATOMS: atom_id res chain seq x y z
N MET A 1 43.05 22.00 -52.28
CA MET A 1 42.63 22.36 -50.90
C MET A 1 41.13 22.12 -50.76
N LYS A 2 40.69 21.02 -50.12
CA LYS A 2 39.32 20.81 -49.60
C LYS A 2 39.25 19.44 -48.89
N GLN A 3 39.82 19.34 -47.69
CA GLN A 3 39.67 18.16 -46.81
C GLN A 3 39.05 18.49 -45.43
N ASN A 4 38.80 19.77 -45.13
CA ASN A 4 38.40 20.18 -43.77
C ASN A 4 36.92 19.95 -43.44
N GLY A 5 36.03 19.79 -44.43
CA GLY A 5 34.59 19.59 -44.16
C GLY A 5 34.19 18.17 -43.74
N ARG A 6 34.96 17.16 -44.13
CA ARG A 6 34.63 15.75 -43.93
C ARG A 6 34.85 15.29 -42.48
N GLY A 7 35.92 15.78 -41.85
CA GLY A 7 36.17 15.56 -40.42
C GLY A 7 35.15 16.28 -39.54
N ASN A 8 34.73 17.50 -39.93
CA ASN A 8 33.71 18.24 -39.19
C ASN A 8 32.33 17.56 -39.29
N ALA A 9 31.99 17.00 -40.46
CA ALA A 9 30.76 16.22 -40.63
C ALA A 9 30.76 14.94 -39.79
N LEU A 10 31.88 14.19 -39.73
CA LEU A 10 32.00 12.99 -38.88
C LEU A 10 31.87 13.31 -37.39
N LEU A 11 32.42 14.43 -36.93
CA LEU A 11 32.27 14.88 -35.55
C LEU A 11 30.82 15.22 -35.21
N VAL A 12 30.11 15.89 -36.13
CA VAL A 12 28.69 16.19 -35.98
C VAL A 12 27.86 14.91 -35.98
N GLU A 13 28.17 13.94 -36.84
CA GLU A 13 27.51 12.64 -36.88
C GLU A 13 27.71 11.87 -35.57
N LEU A 14 28.94 11.82 -35.04
CA LEU A 14 29.24 11.21 -33.75
C LEU A 14 28.48 11.92 -32.61
N LEU A 15 28.41 13.26 -32.63
CA LEU A 15 27.65 14.04 -31.64
C LEU A 15 26.16 13.69 -31.66
N ILE A 16 25.56 13.55 -32.85
CA ILE A 16 24.16 13.16 -32.99
C ILE A 16 23.94 11.73 -32.45
N VAL A 17 24.86 10.81 -32.74
CA VAL A 17 24.80 9.43 -32.23
C VAL A 17 24.90 9.40 -30.71
N VAL A 18 25.84 10.14 -30.12
CA VAL A 18 25.98 10.23 -28.67
C VAL A 18 24.74 10.87 -28.04
N LEU A 19 24.19 11.92 -28.64
CA LEU A 19 22.95 12.53 -28.18
C LEU A 19 21.79 11.54 -28.19
N PHE A 20 21.64 10.75 -29.26
CA PHE A 20 20.62 9.71 -29.33
C PHE A 20 20.79 8.66 -28.24
N PHE A 21 22.03 8.19 -28.01
CA PHE A 21 22.31 7.23 -26.93
C PHE A 21 22.01 7.80 -25.55
N MET A 22 22.32 9.08 -25.30
CA MET A 22 21.99 9.73 -24.03
C MET A 22 20.47 9.77 -23.82
N LEU A 23 19.70 10.19 -24.83
CA LEU A 23 18.24 10.22 -24.75
C LEU A 23 17.64 8.83 -24.54
N ALA A 24 18.15 7.82 -25.25
CA ALA A 24 17.73 6.44 -25.08
C ALA A 24 18.03 5.92 -23.65
N ALA A 25 19.22 6.21 -23.13
CA ALA A 25 19.62 5.82 -21.78
C ALA A 25 18.73 6.47 -20.71
N THR A 26 18.40 7.76 -20.85
CA THR A 26 17.47 8.45 -19.94
C THR A 26 16.09 7.79 -19.95
N THR A 27 15.55 7.52 -21.14
CA THR A 27 14.24 6.86 -21.29
C THR A 27 14.23 5.48 -20.63
N LEU A 28 15.29 4.69 -20.83
CA LEU A 28 15.44 3.39 -20.18
C LEU A 28 15.49 3.52 -18.65
N MET A 29 16.22 4.50 -18.13
CA MET A 29 16.34 4.71 -16.69
C MET A 29 14.99 5.10 -16.06
N GLU A 30 14.19 5.92 -16.73
CA GLU A 30 12.83 6.26 -16.29
C GLU A 30 11.92 5.04 -16.25
N ILE A 31 11.96 4.19 -17.29
CA ILE A 31 11.17 2.95 -17.34
C ILE A 31 11.57 2.01 -16.20
N PHE A 32 12.86 1.79 -15.97
CA PHE A 32 13.32 0.95 -14.87
C PHE A 32 12.99 1.53 -13.50
N GLY A 33 13.09 2.86 -13.34
CA GLY A 33 12.67 3.55 -12.13
C GLY A 33 11.20 3.33 -11.83
N ALA A 34 10.34 3.54 -12.82
CA ALA A 34 8.90 3.32 -12.71
C ALA A 34 8.56 1.84 -12.43
N ALA A 35 9.22 0.91 -13.12
CA ALA A 35 9.03 -0.53 -12.90
C ALA A 35 9.45 -0.95 -11.49
N LYS A 36 10.55 -0.42 -10.98
CA LYS A 36 11.00 -0.68 -9.60
C LYS A 36 10.02 -0.13 -8.58
N GLN A 37 9.56 1.10 -8.75
CA GLN A 37 8.56 1.70 -7.88
C GLN A 37 7.26 0.90 -7.86
N ASN A 38 6.79 0.47 -9.04
CA ASN A 38 5.60 -0.36 -9.15
C ASN A 38 5.79 -1.74 -8.51
N SER A 39 6.95 -2.35 -8.69
CA SER A 39 7.30 -3.64 -8.06
C SER A 39 7.32 -3.52 -6.53
N SER A 40 7.95 -2.49 -5.98
CA SER A 40 7.95 -2.23 -4.52
C SER A 40 6.55 -1.99 -3.98
N ARG A 41 5.72 -1.19 -4.68
CA ARG A 41 4.32 -0.97 -4.31
C ARG A 41 3.49 -2.26 -4.34
N ALA A 42 3.66 -3.09 -5.37
CA ALA A 42 2.98 -4.38 -5.49
C ALA A 42 3.41 -5.38 -4.40
N GLY A 43 4.70 -5.39 -4.06
CA GLY A 43 5.24 -6.16 -2.95
C GLY A 43 4.62 -5.74 -1.61
N ALA A 44 4.64 -4.44 -1.31
CA ALA A 44 4.00 -3.89 -0.11
C ALA A 44 2.50 -4.23 -0.06
N CYS A 45 1.79 -4.12 -1.19
CA CYS A 45 0.37 -4.48 -1.27
C CYS A 45 0.12 -5.96 -0.99
N SER A 46 0.96 -6.86 -1.52
CA SER A 46 0.83 -8.32 -1.30
C SER A 46 1.06 -8.70 0.16
N THR A 47 2.04 -8.08 0.82
CA THR A 47 2.29 -8.31 2.25
C THR A 47 1.17 -7.71 3.11
N ALA A 48 0.77 -6.47 2.80
CA ALA A 48 -0.28 -5.77 3.53
C ALA A 48 -1.62 -6.50 3.46
N ILE A 49 -1.99 -7.06 2.31
CA ILE A 49 -3.28 -7.78 2.19
C ILE A 49 -3.29 -9.08 2.99
N MET A 50 -2.18 -9.84 3.00
CA MET A 50 -2.08 -11.03 3.86
C MET A 50 -2.17 -10.67 5.33
N GLN A 51 -1.46 -9.62 5.76
CA GLN A 51 -1.51 -9.19 7.16
C GLN A 51 -2.90 -8.69 7.54
N ALA A 52 -3.54 -7.89 6.69
CA ALA A 52 -4.90 -7.41 6.92
C ALA A 52 -5.91 -8.57 6.99
N GLN A 53 -5.80 -9.59 6.14
CA GLN A 53 -6.66 -10.78 6.19
C GLN A 53 -6.48 -11.56 7.50
N ASN A 54 -5.23 -11.83 7.90
CA ASN A 54 -4.94 -12.48 9.18
C ASN A 54 -5.51 -11.68 10.36
N MET A 55 -5.44 -10.35 10.29
CA MET A 55 -6.04 -9.49 11.31
C MET A 55 -7.57 -9.57 11.30
N VAL A 56 -8.22 -9.57 10.13
CA VAL A 56 -9.68 -9.74 10.04
C VAL A 56 -10.11 -11.00 10.78
N GLU A 57 -9.42 -12.12 10.57
CA GLU A 57 -9.72 -13.38 11.24
C GLU A 57 -9.54 -13.29 12.76
N GLN A 58 -8.47 -12.66 13.23
CA GLN A 58 -8.22 -12.47 14.65
C GLN A 58 -9.23 -11.53 15.31
N LEU A 59 -9.59 -10.42 14.66
CA LEU A 59 -10.62 -9.49 15.12
C LEU A 59 -12.00 -10.13 15.10
N TYR A 60 -12.26 -11.02 14.15
CA TYR A 60 -13.48 -11.81 14.12
C TYR A 60 -13.53 -12.79 15.30
N ALA A 61 -12.41 -13.39 15.71
CA ALA A 61 -12.36 -14.28 16.87
C ALA A 61 -12.40 -13.53 18.22
N ALA A 62 -11.93 -12.28 18.27
CA ALA A 62 -11.79 -11.52 19.50
C ALA A 62 -13.15 -11.12 20.13
N ASP A 63 -13.27 -11.31 21.45
CA ASP A 63 -14.43 -10.85 22.22
C ASP A 63 -14.43 -9.32 22.44
N ASP A 64 -13.24 -8.72 22.43
CA ASP A 64 -13.02 -7.27 22.40
C ASP A 64 -12.05 -6.93 21.26
N MET A 65 -12.56 -6.22 20.26
CA MET A 65 -11.83 -5.84 19.06
C MET A 65 -10.71 -4.84 19.36
N GLN A 66 -10.93 -3.90 20.31
CA GLN A 66 -9.95 -2.88 20.66
C GLN A 66 -8.78 -3.50 21.43
N ALA A 67 -9.07 -4.39 22.38
CA ALA A 67 -8.04 -5.15 23.07
C ALA A 67 -7.23 -6.03 22.10
N GLY A 68 -7.89 -6.64 21.10
CA GLY A 68 -7.24 -7.40 20.03
C GLY A 68 -6.28 -6.54 19.19
N LEU A 69 -6.68 -5.32 18.84
CA LEU A 69 -5.82 -4.38 18.10
C LEU A 69 -4.60 -3.95 18.92
N ALA A 70 -4.78 -3.63 20.20
CA ALA A 70 -3.68 -3.29 21.08
C ALA A 70 -2.68 -4.45 21.23
N ALA A 71 -3.16 -5.69 21.33
CA ALA A 71 -2.32 -6.89 21.40
C ALA A 71 -1.53 -7.15 20.11
N LEU A 72 -2.07 -6.71 18.96
CA LEU A 72 -1.41 -6.75 17.66
C LEU A 72 -0.36 -5.64 17.47
N GLY A 73 -0.21 -4.74 18.44
CA GLY A 73 0.75 -3.63 18.39
C GLY A 73 0.21 -2.35 17.76
N PHE A 74 -1.11 -2.25 17.55
CA PHE A 74 -1.71 -0.99 17.12
C PHE A 74 -1.68 0.04 18.24
N THR A 75 -1.45 1.28 17.85
CA THR A 75 -1.59 2.46 18.71
C THR A 75 -2.89 3.18 18.35
N GLN A 76 -3.62 3.63 19.36
CA GLN A 76 -4.85 4.37 19.14
C GLN A 76 -4.57 5.87 19.03
N ASP A 77 -5.05 6.49 17.96
CA ASP A 77 -5.06 7.92 17.71
C ASP A 77 -6.52 8.36 17.48
N GLU A 78 -7.11 9.02 18.48
CA GLU A 78 -8.54 9.36 18.51
C GLU A 78 -9.45 8.14 18.26
N GLU A 79 -10.09 8.08 17.10
CA GLU A 79 -11.00 7.00 16.67
C GLU A 79 -10.33 5.99 15.72
N THR A 80 -9.05 6.17 15.40
CA THR A 80 -8.31 5.34 14.44
C THR A 80 -7.16 4.61 15.12
N TRP A 81 -7.09 3.30 14.91
CA TRP A 81 -5.94 2.50 15.30
C TRP A 81 -4.91 2.51 14.18
N ARG A 82 -3.63 2.69 14.49
CA ARG A 82 -2.55 2.75 13.50
C ARG A 82 -1.39 1.85 13.88
N MET A 83 -0.80 1.23 12.86
CA MET A 83 0.43 0.45 12.97
C MET A 83 1.30 0.73 11.74
N ASP A 84 2.53 1.16 12.00
CA ASP A 84 3.56 1.28 10.97
C ASP A 84 4.20 -0.09 10.71
N CYS A 85 4.11 -0.54 9.47
CA CYS A 85 4.77 -1.76 8.98
C CYS A 85 5.99 -1.39 8.13
N ASP A 86 6.80 -2.40 7.80
CA ASP A 86 7.92 -2.19 6.87
C ASP A 86 7.41 -1.88 5.45
N GLY A 87 7.49 -0.60 5.10
CA GLY A 87 7.13 -0.08 3.78
C GLY A 87 5.66 0.28 3.57
N TYR A 88 4.76 0.09 4.55
CA TYR A 88 3.36 0.49 4.47
C TYR A 88 2.77 0.74 5.86
N GLU A 89 1.62 1.40 5.91
CA GLU A 89 0.89 1.69 7.14
C GLU A 89 -0.46 0.95 7.12
N LEU A 90 -0.87 0.40 8.27
CA LEU A 90 -2.21 -0.12 8.48
C LEU A 90 -2.97 0.79 9.44
N THR A 91 -4.22 1.08 9.07
CA THR A 91 -5.17 1.82 9.91
C THR A 91 -6.45 1.03 10.08
N VAL A 92 -7.06 1.07 11.27
CA VAL A 92 -8.32 0.39 11.56
C VAL A 92 -9.29 1.35 12.22
N VAL A 93 -10.49 1.45 11.67
CA VAL A 93 -11.61 2.17 12.28
C VAL A 93 -12.64 1.14 12.73
N CYS A 94 -13.00 1.16 14.01
CA CYS A 94 -13.98 0.26 14.60
C CYS A 94 -15.31 0.98 14.78
N ALA A 95 -16.41 0.27 14.52
CA ALA A 95 -17.76 0.78 14.74
C ALA A 95 -18.66 -0.36 15.25
N ASP A 96 -19.33 -0.12 16.37
CA ASP A 96 -20.28 -1.06 16.95
C ASP A 96 -21.69 -0.49 16.86
N GLU A 97 -22.62 -1.29 16.35
CA GLU A 97 -24.03 -0.96 16.22
C GLU A 97 -24.86 -1.90 17.09
N GLN A 98 -25.46 -1.35 18.15
CA GLN A 98 -26.35 -2.10 19.03
C GLN A 98 -27.75 -2.16 18.43
N THR A 99 -28.30 -3.37 18.29
CA THR A 99 -29.66 -3.61 17.79
C THR A 99 -30.48 -4.39 18.83
N ALA A 100 -31.80 -4.46 18.62
CA ALA A 100 -32.70 -5.23 19.48
C ALA A 100 -32.43 -6.75 19.43
N ALA A 101 -31.80 -7.25 18.36
CA ALA A 101 -31.52 -8.67 18.16
C ALA A 101 -30.08 -9.06 18.56
N GLY A 102 -29.20 -8.09 18.81
CA GLY A 102 -27.77 -8.31 19.07
C GLY A 102 -26.90 -7.11 18.71
N THR A 103 -25.59 -7.30 18.69
CA THR A 103 -24.59 -6.26 18.37
C THR A 103 -23.93 -6.60 17.04
N LEU A 104 -23.93 -5.66 16.09
CA LEU A 104 -23.17 -5.75 14.85
C LEU A 104 -21.86 -4.98 15.04
N ARG A 105 -20.74 -5.69 15.06
CA ARG A 105 -19.41 -5.10 15.12
C ARG A 105 -18.80 -4.99 13.75
N ARG A 106 -18.20 -3.84 13.44
CA ARG A 106 -17.54 -3.55 12.18
C ARG A 106 -16.12 -3.04 12.43
N ALA A 107 -15.21 -3.46 11.58
CA ALA A 107 -13.89 -2.86 11.43
C ALA A 107 -13.64 -2.55 9.96
N GLU A 108 -12.96 -1.45 9.68
CA GLU A 108 -12.44 -1.17 8.35
C GLU A 108 -10.93 -1.03 8.41
N ILE A 109 -10.23 -1.98 7.81
CA ILE A 109 -8.76 -2.02 7.77
C ILE A 109 -8.32 -1.36 6.46
N THR A 110 -7.54 -0.30 6.53
CA THR A 110 -7.01 0.41 5.36
C THR A 110 -5.49 0.36 5.34
N ALA A 111 -4.94 -0.09 4.22
CA ALA A 111 -3.49 -0.10 3.99
C ALA A 111 -3.06 1.10 3.13
N ARG A 112 -1.95 1.74 3.49
CA ARG A 112 -1.38 2.88 2.76
C ARG A 112 0.11 2.67 2.46
N TYR A 113 0.56 3.14 1.29
CA TYR A 113 1.95 3.11 0.85
C TYR A 113 2.36 4.51 0.42
N GLY A 114 3.33 5.11 1.10
CA GLY A 114 3.74 6.51 0.83
C GLY A 114 2.59 7.50 0.95
N GLY A 115 1.63 7.26 1.85
CA GLY A 115 0.40 8.06 2.03
C GLY A 115 -0.76 7.70 1.10
N GLU A 116 -0.50 7.03 -0.04
CA GLU A 116 -1.54 6.58 -0.95
C GLU A 116 -2.24 5.33 -0.44
N LYS A 117 -3.57 5.31 -0.50
CA LYS A 117 -4.36 4.12 -0.18
C LYS A 117 -4.08 3.01 -1.18
N LEU A 118 -3.70 1.83 -0.67
CA LEU A 118 -3.58 0.60 -1.45
C LEU A 118 -4.93 -0.11 -1.56
N PHE A 119 -5.57 -0.38 -0.43
CA PHE A 119 -6.89 -1.04 -0.35
C PHE A 119 -7.58 -0.75 0.99
N THR A 120 -8.86 -1.12 1.08
CA THR A 120 -9.61 -1.20 2.33
C THR A 120 -10.30 -2.55 2.40
N LEU A 121 -10.23 -3.21 3.54
CA LEU A 121 -10.83 -4.51 3.83
C LEU A 121 -11.81 -4.37 4.99
N PRO A 122 -13.11 -4.59 4.77
CA PRO A 122 -14.10 -4.60 5.84
C PRO A 122 -14.06 -5.93 6.61
N ALA A 123 -14.19 -5.85 7.93
CA ALA A 123 -14.48 -6.96 8.82
C ALA A 123 -15.84 -6.71 9.48
N THR A 124 -16.71 -7.72 9.55
CA THR A 124 -18.00 -7.58 10.20
C THR A 124 -18.36 -8.85 10.94
N ARG A 125 -18.79 -8.72 12.19
CA ARG A 125 -19.22 -9.82 13.05
C ARG A 125 -20.54 -9.46 13.71
N TYR A 126 -21.50 -10.36 13.59
CA TYR A 126 -22.76 -10.27 14.33
C TYR A 126 -22.67 -11.10 15.61
N ILE A 127 -23.07 -10.50 16.73
CA ILE A 127 -23.15 -11.15 18.04
C ILE A 127 -24.63 -11.13 18.45
N PRO A 128 -25.31 -12.29 18.51
CA PRO A 128 -26.71 -12.34 18.91
C PRO A 128 -26.89 -11.91 20.37
N GLY A 129 -27.96 -11.18 20.65
CA GLY A 129 -28.37 -10.90 22.03
C GLY A 129 -28.92 -12.15 22.69
N GLU A 130 -28.71 -12.29 23.99
CA GLU A 130 -29.29 -13.41 24.75
C GLU A 130 -30.82 -13.35 24.70
N VAL A 131 -31.43 -14.33 24.06
CA VAL A 131 -32.87 -14.60 24.18
C VAL A 131 -33.09 -15.39 25.47
N SER A 132 -33.50 -14.71 26.54
CA SER A 132 -34.06 -15.39 27.70
C SER A 132 -35.34 -16.13 27.28
N PRO A 133 -35.48 -17.44 27.55
CA PRO A 133 -36.70 -18.20 27.28
C PRO A 133 -37.90 -17.75 28.12
#